data_AF-A0A0X3PD30-F1
#
_entry.id   AF-A0A0X3PD30-F1
#
_cell.length_a   1.000
_cell.length_b   1.000
_cell.length_c   1.000
_cell.angle_alpha   90.00
_cell.angle_beta   90.00
_cell.angle_gamma   90.00
#
_symmetry.space_group_name_H-M   'P 1'
#
loop_
_entity.id
_entity.type
_entity.pdbx_description
1 polymer ?
#
loop_
_entity_poly.entity_id
_entity_poly.type
_entity_poly.pdbx_seq_one_letter_code
_entity_poly.pdbx_strand_id
1 'polypeptide(L)'
;MTLRILCIHGYRQTGSIFREKSGAFRKIFKNSCEFVFIDAPLTIPDVGDNVQGLGWWFSREDNTFKAQENTDYLCGFDKSVSTVKEALRSQVCFGSPLLISRKGSV
;
A
#
# COMPACT_ATOMS: atom_id res chain seq x y z
N MET A 1 15.74 6.67 -17.86
CA MET A 1 14.93 6.94 -16.65
C MET A 1 14.41 5.60 -16.16
N THR A 2 14.65 5.25 -14.90
CA THR A 2 14.15 4.01 -14.29
C THR A 2 12.73 4.23 -13.79
N LEU A 3 11.79 3.36 -14.16
CA LEU A 3 10.42 3.45 -13.65
C LEU A 3 10.41 3.04 -12.17
N ARG A 4 9.64 3.74 -11.34
CA ARG A 4 9.50 3.39 -9.92
C ARG A 4 8.09 2.93 -9.63
N ILE A 5 7.98 1.75 -9.03
CA ILE A 5 6.71 1.09 -8.71
C ILE A 5 6.59 1.08 -7.19
N LEU A 6 5.58 1.79 -6.68
CA LEU A 6 5.20 1.73 -5.27
C LEU A 6 4.36 0.46 -5.03
N CYS A 7 4.81 -0.35 -4.09
CA CYS A 7 4.25 -1.65 -3.74
C CYS A 7 3.50 -1.57 -2.41
N ILE A 8 2.19 -1.77 -2.46
CA ILE A 8 1.27 -1.73 -1.33
C ILE A 8 0.85 -3.17 -1.01
N HIS A 9 1.11 -3.64 0.22
CA HIS A 9 0.76 -5.00 0.64
C HIS A 9 -0.72 -5.13 1.03
N GLY A 10 -1.22 -6.37 1.11
CA GLY A 10 -2.59 -6.67 1.52
C GLY A 10 -2.81 -6.71 3.04
N TYR A 11 -4.04 -7.01 3.47
CA TYR A 11 -4.42 -7.15 4.87
C TYR A 11 -3.63 -8.27 5.58
N ARG A 12 -3.20 -8.03 6.83
CA ARG A 12 -2.36 -8.94 7.63
C ARG A 12 -1.04 -9.33 6.96
N GLN A 13 -0.46 -8.42 6.19
CA GLN A 13 0.86 -8.59 5.58
C GLN A 13 1.76 -7.42 5.95
N THR A 14 3.03 -7.51 5.55
CA THR A 14 4.02 -6.44 5.63
C THR A 14 4.67 -6.26 4.26
N GLY A 15 5.33 -5.12 4.06
CA GLY A 15 6.14 -4.82 2.89
C GLY A 15 7.25 -5.84 2.68
N SER A 16 7.85 -6.37 3.76
CA SER A 16 8.85 -7.45 3.67
C SER A 16 8.26 -8.74 3.11
N ILE A 17 7.13 -9.20 3.65
CA ILE A 17 6.43 -10.40 3.16
C ILE A 17 6.03 -10.21 1.69
N PHE A 18 5.55 -9.02 1.32
CA PHE A 18 5.18 -8.73 -0.06
C PHE A 18 6.41 -8.70 -1.00
N ARG A 19 7.55 -8.19 -0.53
CA ARG A 19 8.81 -8.18 -1.27
C ARG A 19 9.33 -9.59 -1.55
N GLU A 20 9.23 -10.49 -0.58
CA GLU A 20 9.62 -11.90 -0.73
C GLU A 20 8.71 -12.58 -1.76
N LYS A 21 7.39 -12.44 -1.62
CA LYS A 21 6.40 -13.05 -2.55
C LYS A 21 6.49 -12.50 -3.98
N SER A 22 6.93 -11.25 -4.14
CA SER A 22 7.11 -10.61 -5.46
C SER A 22 8.51 -10.83 -6.08
N GLY A 23 9.36 -11.69 -5.50
CA GLY A 23 10.73 -11.89 -5.95
C GLY A 23 10.89 -12.27 -7.42
N ALA A 24 10.05 -13.18 -7.94
CA ALA A 24 10.07 -13.57 -9.35
C ALA A 24 9.72 -12.41 -10.28
N PHE A 25 8.67 -11.64 -9.93
CA PHE A 25 8.25 -10.46 -10.68
C PHE A 25 9.36 -9.39 -10.70
N ARG A 26 9.97 -9.11 -9.54
CA ARG A 26 11.08 -8.16 -9.43
C ARG A 26 12.29 -8.58 -10.28
N LYS A 27 12.57 -9.87 -10.38
CA LYS A 27 13.69 -10.40 -11.17
C LYS A 27 13.51 -10.15 -12.67
N ILE A 28 12.28 -10.23 -13.17
CA ILE A 28 11.93 -9.96 -14.58
C ILE A 28 12.17 -8.48 -14.90
N PHE A 29 11.76 -7.57 -14.00
CA PHE A 29 11.81 -6.13 -14.23
C PHE A 29 13.03 -5.43 -13.63
N LYS A 30 14.05 -6.17 -13.16
CA LYS A 30 15.20 -5.64 -12.41
C LYS A 30 15.98 -4.54 -13.13
N ASN A 31 15.97 -4.53 -14.46
CA ASN A 31 16.71 -3.56 -15.28
C ASN A 31 15.83 -2.38 -15.74
N SER A 32 14.52 -2.46 -15.54
CA SER A 32 13.55 -1.49 -16.07
C SER A 32 12.84 -0.72 -14.97
N CYS A 33 12.65 -1.36 -13.81
CA CYS A 33 11.87 -0.83 -12.71
C CYS A 33 12.57 -1.01 -11.36
N GLU A 34 12.46 -0.01 -10.51
CA GLU A 34 12.77 -0.08 -9.09
C GLU A 34 11.46 -0.24 -8.30
N PHE A 35 11.48 -1.10 -7.29
CA PHE A 35 10.31 -1.44 -6.48
C PHE A 35 10.47 -0.92 -5.06
N VAL A 36 9.53 -0.08 -4.63
CA VAL A 36 9.51 0.51 -3.29
C VAL A 36 8.38 -0.12 -2.49
N PHE A 37 8.71 -0.86 -1.45
CA PHE A 37 7.74 -1.51 -0.57
C PHE A 37 7.48 -0.63 0.64
N ILE A 38 6.22 -0.40 0.97
CA ILE A 38 5.81 0.37 2.15
C ILE A 38 4.95 -0.46 3.07
N ASP A 39 5.00 -0.14 4.35
CA ASP A 39 4.22 -0.76 5.40
C ASP A 39 2.98 0.08 5.73
N ALA A 40 1.87 -0.60 6.01
CA ALA A 40 0.65 0.05 6.45
C ALA A 40 0.80 0.61 7.88
N PRO A 41 0.19 1.76 8.20
CA PRO A 41 0.46 2.48 9.44
C PRO A 41 -0.34 1.98 10.65
N LEU A 42 -1.17 0.94 10.48
CA LEU A 42 -2.02 0.38 11.52
C LEU A 42 -1.64 -1.07 11.82
N THR A 43 -1.48 -1.35 13.11
CA THR A 43 -1.20 -2.68 13.63
C THR A 43 -2.53 -3.40 13.86
N ILE A 44 -2.68 -4.59 13.29
CA ILE A 44 -3.89 -5.40 13.48
C ILE A 44 -3.75 -6.17 14.79
N PRO A 45 -4.72 -6.14 15.71
CA PRO A 45 -4.64 -6.90 16.94
C PRO A 45 -4.48 -8.38 16.65
N ASP A 46 -3.62 -9.02 17.44
CA ASP A 46 -3.31 -10.43 17.22
C ASP A 46 -4.45 -11.30 17.73
N VAL A 47 -4.87 -12.23 16.90
CA VAL A 47 -5.90 -13.22 17.25
C VAL A 47 -5.19 -14.57 17.22
N GLY A 48 -4.42 -14.84 18.28
CA GLY A 48 -3.65 -16.08 18.47
C GLY A 48 -2.19 -16.02 18.03
N ASP A 49 -1.64 -17.18 17.64
CA ASP A 49 -0.21 -17.44 17.36
C ASP A 49 0.27 -16.93 15.97
N ASN A 50 -0.40 -15.92 15.43
CA ASN A 50 -0.11 -15.44 14.08
C ASN A 50 0.97 -14.36 14.07
N VAL A 51 1.69 -14.23 12.95
CA VAL A 51 2.64 -13.12 12.78
C VAL A 51 1.88 -11.80 12.79
N GLN A 52 2.36 -10.86 13.61
CA GLN A 52 1.83 -9.50 13.73
C GLN A 52 1.66 -8.84 12.35
N GLY A 53 0.41 -8.68 11.93
CA GLY A 53 0.04 -8.15 10.62
C GLY A 53 -0.25 -6.65 10.65
N LEU A 54 -0.12 -6.00 9.49
CA LEU A 54 -0.46 -4.59 9.30
C LEU A 54 -1.69 -4.42 8.41
N GLY A 55 -2.40 -3.30 8.60
CA GLY A 55 -3.61 -2.94 7.87
C GLY A 55 -3.63 -1.46 7.47
N TRP A 56 -4.30 -1.16 6.35
CA TRP A 56 -4.41 0.22 5.84
C TRP A 56 -5.60 0.96 6.46
N TRP A 57 -6.72 0.30 6.68
CA TRP A 57 -7.81 0.88 7.46
C TRP A 57 -8.63 -0.23 8.05
N PHE A 58 -9.38 0.09 9.09
CA PHE A 58 -10.27 -0.85 9.75
C PHE A 58 -11.71 -0.50 9.42
N SER A 59 -12.51 -1.55 9.26
CA SER A 59 -13.93 -1.47 8.95
C SER A 59 -14.78 -1.71 10.21
N ARG A 60 -14.13 -1.93 11.36
CA ARG A 60 -14.73 -2.30 12.64
C ARG A 60 -13.97 -1.67 13.81
N GLU A 61 -14.68 -1.47 14.92
CA GLU A 61 -14.14 -0.91 16.18
C GLU A 61 -13.10 -1.82 16.85
N ASP A 62 -13.08 -3.10 16.52
CA ASP A 62 -12.10 -4.09 17.00
C ASP A 62 -10.73 -3.99 16.30
N ASN A 63 -10.49 -2.93 15.53
CA ASN A 63 -9.31 -2.74 14.70
C ASN A 63 -9.08 -3.87 13.67
N THR A 64 -10.16 -4.48 13.18
CA THR A 64 -10.10 -5.46 12.09
C THR A 64 -10.74 -4.94 10.81
N PHE A 65 -10.45 -5.61 9.71
CA PHE A 65 -11.05 -5.34 8.40
C PHE A 65 -11.75 -6.58 7.85
N LYS A 66 -12.99 -6.40 7.38
CA LYS A 66 -13.74 -7.41 6.62
C LYS A 66 -14.29 -6.81 5.33
N ALA A 67 -13.85 -7.34 4.20
CA ALA A 67 -14.26 -6.86 2.87
C ALA A 67 -15.75 -7.06 2.55
N GLN A 68 -16.43 -7.97 3.25
CA GLN A 68 -17.82 -8.35 2.98
C GLN A 68 -18.85 -7.52 3.76
N GLU A 69 -18.40 -6.62 4.65
CA GLU A 69 -19.29 -5.83 5.49
C GLU A 69 -19.37 -4.39 4.98
N ASN A 70 -20.60 -3.89 4.84
CA ASN A 70 -20.85 -2.46 4.61
C ASN A 70 -20.77 -1.74 5.96
N THR A 71 -19.92 -0.73 6.03
CA THR A 71 -19.66 0.04 7.23
C THR A 71 -19.07 1.39 6.85
N ASP A 72 -19.55 2.44 7.49
CA ASP A 72 -18.98 3.79 7.34
C ASP A 72 -17.74 3.99 8.24
N TYR A 73 -17.34 2.94 8.95
CA TYR A 73 -16.17 2.95 9.80
C TYR A 73 -14.90 2.87 8.94
N LEU A 74 -14.16 3.97 8.89
CA LEU A 74 -12.95 4.15 8.08
C LEU A 74 -11.74 4.51 8.95
N CYS A 75 -11.62 3.87 10.11
CA CYS A 75 -10.56 4.20 11.07
C CYS A 75 -9.17 3.99 10.45
N GLY A 76 -8.35 5.04 10.53
CA GLY A 76 -6.99 5.06 10.00
C GLY A 76 -6.87 5.19 8.48
N PHE A 77 -7.98 5.35 7.76
CA PHE A 77 -7.97 5.60 6.31
C PHE A 77 -7.17 6.85 5.95
N ASP A 78 -7.43 7.97 6.63
CA ASP A 78 -6.74 9.24 6.37
C ASP A 78 -5.23 9.15 6.65
N LYS A 79 -4.87 8.40 7.71
CA LYS A 79 -3.47 8.09 8.05
C LYS A 79 -2.80 7.30 6.92
N SER A 80 -3.48 6.29 6.38
CA SER A 80 -2.99 5.50 5.26
C SER A 80 -2.84 6.29 3.97
N VAL A 81 -3.81 7.14 3.64
CA VAL A 81 -3.70 8.07 2.51
C VAL A 81 -2.50 8.98 2.70
N SER A 82 -2.27 9.48 3.91
CA SER A 82 -1.13 10.33 4.23
C SER A 82 0.20 9.58 4.10
N THR A 83 0.30 8.34 4.62
CA THR A 83 1.48 7.47 4.47
C THR A 83 1.80 7.21 3.00
N VAL A 84 0.80 6.90 2.18
CA VAL A 84 1.00 6.68 0.73
C VAL A 84 1.41 7.97 0.02
N LYS A 85 0.79 9.11 0.35
CA LYS A 85 1.17 10.42 -0.19
C LYS A 85 2.61 10.79 0.16
N GLU A 86 3.02 10.55 1.40
CA GLU A 86 4.39 10.79 1.86
C GLU A 86 5.37 9.87 1.15
N ALA A 87 5.07 8.58 1.04
CA ALA A 87 5.89 7.64 0.28
C ALA A 87 6.03 8.08 -1.18
N LEU A 88 4.95 8.53 -1.83
CA LEU A 88 5.02 9.07 -3.19
C LEU A 88 5.87 10.33 -3.26
N ARG A 89 5.75 11.27 -2.30
CA ARG A 89 6.55 12.50 -2.29
C ARG A 89 8.03 12.26 -2.04
N SER A 90 8.37 11.41 -1.06
CA SER A 90 9.75 11.06 -0.74
C SER A 90 10.43 10.32 -1.88
N GLN A 91 9.66 9.55 -2.66
CA GLN A 91 10.18 8.86 -3.83
C GLN A 91 10.21 9.77 -5.05
N VAL A 92 9.19 10.58 -5.33
CA VAL A 92 9.22 11.56 -6.42
C VAL A 92 10.14 12.72 -6.03
N CYS A 93 11.46 12.53 -6.18
CA CYS A 93 12.39 13.63 -6.42
C CYS A 93 11.76 14.47 -7.54
N PHE A 94 11.34 15.69 -7.19
CA PHE A 94 10.65 16.68 -8.02
C PHE A 94 11.16 16.62 -9.47
N GLY A 95 10.41 16.01 -10.39
CA GLY A 95 10.96 15.80 -11.73
C GLY A 95 10.04 15.29 -12.83
N SER A 96 8.76 14.99 -12.58
CA SER A 96 7.84 14.70 -13.68
C SER A 96 6.41 15.10 -13.32
N PRO A 97 5.77 16.00 -14.10
CA PRO A 97 4.36 16.32 -13.92
C PRO A 97 3.50 15.08 -14.20
N LEU A 98 2.60 14.80 -13.26
CA LEU A 98 1.60 13.76 -13.31
C LEU A 98 0.64 14.04 -14.49
N LEU A 99 0.67 13.20 -15.54
CA LEU A 99 -0.33 13.24 -16.61
C LEU A 99 -1.57 12.46 -16.16
N ILE A 100 -2.64 13.19 -15.81
CA ILE A 100 -3.99 12.64 -15.66
C ILE A 100 -4.73 12.86 -16.99
N SER A 101 -5.00 11.79 -17.72
CA SER A 101 -5.89 11.84 -18.89
C SER A 101 -7.34 11.81 -18.42
N ARG A 102 -8.07 12.92 -18.59
CA ARG A 102 -9.54 12.94 -18.54
C ARG A 102 -10.06 12.93 -19.97
N LYS A 103 -10.82 11.90 -20.33
CA LYS A 103 -11.58 11.87 -21.59
C LYS A 103 -12.68 12.93 -21.51
N GLY A 104 -12.54 14.01 -22.28
CA GLY A 104 -13.65 14.93 -22.53
C GLY A 104 -14.72 14.23 -23.34
N SER A 105 -15.95 14.22 -22.84
CA SER A 105 -17.12 13.92 -23.66
C SER A 105 -17.60 15.24 -24.24
N VAL A 106 -17.66 15.29 -25.57
CA VAL A 106 -18.34 16.32 -26.36
C VAL A 106 -19.85 16.29 -26.09
#